data_AF-A0A554KUZ3-F1
#
_entry.id   AF-A0A554KUZ3-F1
#
_cell.length_a   1.000
_cell.length_b   1.000
_cell.length_c   1.000
_cell.angle_alpha   90.00
_cell.angle_beta   90.00
_cell.angle_gamma   90.00
#
_symmetry.space_group_name_H-M   'P 1'
#
loop_
_entity.id
_entity.type
_entity.pdbx_description
1 polymer ?
#
loop_
_entity_poly.entity_id
_entity_poly.type
_entity_poly.pdbx_seq_one_letter_code
_entity_poly.pdbx_strand_id
1 'polypeptide(L)' 'MNEIIYVLINEAMPGYVKVGRTSNLHERIRSLNRPSGVPLPFEVYYASEVRDSQKDEQWLH' A
#
# COMPACT_ATOMS: atom_id res chain seq x y z
N MET A 1 14.42 12.67 -1.11
CA MET A 1 13.23 12.03 -1.71
C MET A 1 12.44 11.45 -0.57
N ASN A 2 11.16 11.78 -0.44
CA ASN A 2 10.31 11.21 0.61
C ASN A 2 9.83 9.85 0.08
N GLU A 3 10.27 8.77 0.73
CA GLU A 3 9.74 7.45 0.45
C GLU A 3 8.60 7.16 1.43
N ILE A 4 7.51 6.61 0.93
CA ILE A 4 6.32 6.31 1.72
C ILE A 4 6.16 4.79 1.74
N ILE A 5 6.07 4.24 2.94
CA ILE A 5 5.60 2.88 3.14
C ILE A 5 4.10 2.91 3.40
N TYR A 6 3.37 1.94 2.84
CA TYR A 6 1.94 1.83 3.01
C TYR A 6 1.50 0.39 3.27
N VAL A 7 0.39 0.28 3.97
CA VAL A 7 -0.34 -0.94 4.22
C VAL A 7 -1.75 -0.74 3.69
N LEU A 8 -2.14 -1.57 2.74
CA LEU A 8 -3.48 -1.58 2.18
C LEU A 8 -4.24 -2.82 2.62
N ILE A 9 -5.53 -2.64 2.84
CA ILE A 9 -6.47 -3.71 3.14
C ILE A 9 -7.62 -3.69 2.14
N ASN A 10 -8.30 -4.81 2.01
CA ASN A 10 -9.47 -4.95 1.17
C ASN A 10 -10.58 -5.63 1.97
N GLU A 11 -11.69 -4.95 2.20
CA GLU A 11 -12.79 -5.49 3.02
C GLU A 11 -13.39 -6.78 2.44
N ALA A 12 -13.35 -6.97 1.12
CA ALA A 12 -13.82 -8.20 0.48
C ALA A 12 -12.85 -9.38 0.65
N MET A 13 -11.64 -9.14 1.17
CA MET A 13 -10.62 -10.15 1.43
C MET A 13 -10.11 -10.04 2.88
N PRO A 14 -10.91 -10.46 3.87
CA PRO A 14 -10.49 -10.42 5.28
C PRO A 14 -9.18 -11.18 5.51
N GLY A 15 -8.22 -10.54 6.18
CA GLY A 15 -6.90 -11.12 6.45
C GLY A 15 -5.89 -10.94 5.31
N TYR A 16 -6.28 -10.41 4.15
CA TYR A 16 -5.34 -10.06 3.09
C TYR A 16 -4.82 -8.64 3.29
N VAL A 17 -3.51 -8.54 3.53
CA VAL A 17 -2.81 -7.27 3.72
C VAL A 17 -1.78 -7.09 2.63
N LYS A 18 -1.74 -5.90 2.03
CA LYS A 18 -0.75 -5.54 1.02
C LYS A 18 0.18 -4.46 1.56
N VAL A 19 1.42 -4.85 1.86
CA VAL A 19 2.49 -3.92 2.22
C VAL A 19 3.27 -3.53 0.96
N GLY A 20 3.57 -2.24 0.82
CA GLY A 20 4.37 -1.76 -0.29
C GLY A 20 4.97 -0.38 -0.04
N ARG A 21 5.84 0.05 -0.94
CA ARG A 21 6.44 1.39 -0.94
C ARG A 21 6.17 2.19 -2.20
N THR A 22 6.22 3.51 -2.10
CA THR A 22 6.03 4.45 -3.21
C THR A 22 6.59 5.83 -2.85
N SER A 23 6.90 6.64 -3.85
CA SER A 23 7.16 8.08 -3.65
C SER A 23 5.90 8.93 -3.79
N ASN A 24 4.81 8.37 -4.34
CA ASN A 24 3.52 9.03 -4.51
C ASN A 24 2.38 8.06 -4.17
N LEU A 25 1.76 8.25 -3.01
CA LEU A 25 0.71 7.38 -2.50
C LEU A 25 -0.59 7.50 -3.31
N HIS A 26 -0.98 8.72 -3.68
CA HIS A 26 -2.23 8.98 -4.39
C HIS A 26 -2.27 8.31 -5.77
N GLU A 27 -1.19 8.45 -6.54
CA GLU A 27 -1.09 7.79 -7.84
C GLU A 27 -1.03 6.26 -7.70
N ARG A 28 -0.37 5.76 -6.66
CA ARG A 28 -0.27 4.33 -6.40
C ARG A 28 -1.63 3.70 -6.10
N ILE A 29 -2.43 4.31 -5.22
CA ILE A 29 -3.80 3.84 -4.91
C ILE A 29 -4.66 3.86 -6.17
N ARG A 30 -4.62 4.96 -6.95
CA ARG A 30 -5.37 5.08 -8.20
C ARG A 30 -4.97 4.00 -9.20
N SER A 31 -3.68 3.68 -9.31
CA SER A 31 -3.20 2.61 -10.17
C SER A 31 -3.59 1.21 -9.67
N LEU A 32 -3.66 1.00 -8.35
CA LEU A 32 -4.02 -0.29 -7.75
C LEU A 32 -5.53 -0.55 -7.75
N ASN A 33 -6.35 0.50 -7.79
CA ASN A 33 -7.82 0.40 -7.88
C ASN A 33 -8.35 0.42 -9.32
N ARG A 34 -7.48 0.57 -10.33
CA ARG A 34 -7.81 0.42 -11.76
C ARG A 34 -8.05 -1.02 -12.25
N PRO A 35 -7.38 -2.07 -11.75
CA PRO A 35 -7.59 -3.42 -12.24
C PRO A 35 -8.98 -3.95 -11.85
N SER A 36 -9.72 -4.50 -12.82
CA SER A 36 -11.06 -5.08 -12.63
C SER A 36 -11.08 -6.42 -11.87
N GLY A 37 -9.95 -6.83 -11.28
CA GLY A 37 -9.74 -8.16 -10.71
C GLY A 37 -9.92 -8.25 -9.20
N VAL A 38 -10.17 -7.12 -8.52
CA VAL A 38 -10.47 -7.10 -7.07
C VAL A 38 -11.94 -6.77 -6.84
N PRO A 39 -12.65 -7.48 -5.94
CA PRO A 39 -14.08 -7.29 -5.72
C PRO A 39 -14.43 -5.92 -5.12
N LEU A 40 -13.53 -5.39 -4.28
CA LEU A 40 -13.61 -4.08 -3.66
C LEU A 40 -12.28 -3.33 -3.83
N PRO A 41 -12.27 -1.99 -3.78
CA PRO A 41 -11.04 -1.21 -3.81
C PRO A 41 -10.16 -1.50 -2.59
N PHE A 42 -8.86 -1.34 -2.76
CA PHE A 42 -7.93 -1.28 -1.64
C PHE A 42 -8.05 0.07 -0.93
N GLU A 43 -8.07 0.01 0.40
CA GLU A 43 -8.06 1.17 1.28
C GLU A 43 -6.73 1.28 2.02
N VAL A 44 -6.31 2.51 2.32
CA VAL A 44 -5.09 2.76 3.08
C VAL A 44 -5.39 2.57 4.55
N TYR A 45 -4.85 1.50 5.12
CA TYR A 45 -4.89 1.28 6.55
C TYR A 45 -3.81 2.07 7.28
N TYR A 46 -2.61 2.10 6.69
CA TYR A 46 -1.47 2.84 7.23
C TYR A 46 -0.62 3.39 6.08
N ALA A 47 -0.11 4.60 6.25
CA ALA A 47 0.93 5.14 5.38
C ALA A 47 1.80 6.13 6.16
N SER A 48 3.11 6.04 6.00
CA SER A 48 4.06 6.95 6.64
C SER A 48 5.23 7.22 5.72
N GLU A 49 5.74 8.45 5.79
CA GLU A 49 7.05 8.78 5.24
C GLU A 49 8.13 8.11 6.07
N VAL A 50 9.11 7.53 5.39
CA VAL A 50 10.22 6.78 5.98
C VAL A 50 11.52 7.21 5.33
N ARG A 51 12.61 7.03 6.08
CA ARG A 51 13.97 7.36 5.59
C ARG A 51 14.53 6.27 4.69
N ASP A 52 14.17 5.02 4.94
CA ASP A 52 14.62 3.84 4.19
C ASP A 52 13.43 2.89 4.00
N SER A 53 12.70 3.09 2.90
CA SER A 53 11.49 2.30 2.65
C SER A 53 11.78 0.84 2.32
N GLN A 54 12.97 0.52 1.84
CA GLN A 54 13.34 -0.84 1.49
C GLN A 54 13.58 -1.66 2.76
N LYS A 55 14.31 -1.09 3.73
CA LYS A 55 14.49 -1.72 5.03
C LYS A 55 13.17 -1.88 5.76
N ASP A 56 12.37 -0.82 5.82
CA ASP A 56 11.11 -0.86 6.58
C ASP A 56 10.10 -1.83 5.93
N GLU A 57 10.05 -1.93 4.61
CA GLU A 57 9.23 -2.92 3.89
C GLU A 57 9.64 -4.35 4.24
N GLN A 58 10.94 -4.64 4.28
CA GLN A 58 11.43 -5.98 4.67
C GLN A 58 11.11 -6.33 6.12
N TRP A 59 11.05 -5.36 7.03
CA TRP A 59 10.67 -5.59 8.43
C TRP A 59 9.17 -5.82 8.63
N LEU A 60 8.33 -5.27 7.74
CA LEU A 60 6.87 -5.33 7.82
C LEU A 60 6.25 -6.55 7.11
N HIS A 61 6.97 -7.17 6.16
CA HIS A 61 6.60 -8.44 5.53
C HIS A 61 6.94 -9.63 6.42
#